data_AF-B9J5V7-F1
#
_entry.id   AF-B9J5V7-F1
#
_cell.length_a   1.000
_cell.length_b   1.000
_cell.length_c   1.000
_cell.angle_alpha   90.00
_cell.angle_beta   90.00
_cell.angle_gamma   90.00
#
_symmetry.space_group_name_H-M   'P 1'
#
loop_
_entity.id
_entity.type
_entity.pdbx_description
1 polymer ?
#
loop_
_entity_poly.entity_id
_entity_poly.type
_entity_poly.pdbx_seq_one_letter_code
_entity_poly.pdbx_strand_id
1 'polypeptide(L)'
;MYNFHKRFINVNEYFKTHPEEGVVAAIPTIAVPQDEILSIDIFDIIKFKSNCVEIVTCDRFNPTHLSLPEALKYTHEHLHSCTPQEGFATAIPIFDINESNNTLLKIKSEAVELIELSGPELGEFDNRIGNPLYVMNAANKYAISRKFAGAITTCVRNSNNNFTVFLIKDGYAEHDSLYGYQINHYTNFSYKFPENEKKRLIEAHELIISKIGNCNALELSTLLGLQQNYKLKLVNHSPFDSSLPSGCTGPDVVGCAIRNGSAIWIDLAKPYHNSVHKIAETLIHEMMHVTGYDHPNKNEPGYDTSIPILAEKCITDSLAGTTIRCSNSIRH
;
A
#
# COMPACT_ATOMS: atom_id res chain seq x y z
N MET A 1 -11.98 -5.75 16.86
CA MET A 1 -12.42 -5.56 15.46
C MET A 1 -11.15 -5.34 14.65
N TYR A 2 -10.73 -6.32 13.86
CA TYR A 2 -9.44 -6.24 13.15
C TYR A 2 -9.62 -5.39 11.90
N ASN A 3 -8.91 -4.26 11.82
CA ASN A 3 -8.92 -3.41 10.63
C ASN A 3 -8.06 -4.09 9.55
N PHE A 4 -8.72 -4.84 8.66
CA PHE A 4 -8.14 -5.56 7.51
C PHE A 4 -7.57 -4.65 6.40
N HIS A 5 -7.25 -3.39 6.70
CA HIS A 5 -6.94 -2.33 5.73
C HIS A 5 -5.69 -2.59 4.85
N LYS A 6 -4.97 -3.72 5.01
CA LYS A 6 -3.55 -3.77 4.63
C LYS A 6 -3.07 -4.82 3.63
N ARG A 7 -3.87 -5.79 3.18
CA ARG A 7 -3.25 -7.04 2.72
C ARG A 7 -3.75 -7.67 1.42
N PHE A 8 -4.80 -7.14 0.79
CA PHE A 8 -5.20 -7.55 -0.57
C PHE A 8 -5.49 -6.30 -1.41
N ILE A 9 -4.58 -5.34 -1.35
CA ILE A 9 -4.71 -4.14 -2.18
C ILE A 9 -3.77 -4.32 -3.34
N ASN A 10 -4.40 -4.39 -4.50
CA ASN A 10 -3.81 -4.58 -5.80
C ASN A 10 -2.73 -3.52 -6.00
N VAL A 11 -1.50 -3.98 -6.26
CA VAL A 11 -0.38 -3.13 -6.67
C VAL A 11 -0.65 -2.53 -8.08
N ASN A 12 -1.84 -2.71 -8.66
CA ASN A 12 -2.28 -2.08 -9.90
C ASN A 12 -1.99 -0.58 -9.94
N GLU A 13 -2.23 0.18 -8.85
CA GLU A 13 -1.89 1.61 -8.89
C GLU A 13 -0.38 1.84 -9.01
N TYR A 14 0.44 1.04 -8.31
CA TYR A 14 1.90 1.05 -8.50
C TYR A 14 2.31 0.63 -9.91
N PHE A 15 1.71 -0.41 -10.52
CA PHE A 15 2.05 -0.83 -11.89
C PHE A 15 1.51 0.13 -12.96
N LYS A 16 0.44 0.88 -12.68
CA LYS A 16 0.02 2.00 -13.55
C LYS A 16 1.04 3.11 -13.55
N THR A 17 1.71 3.39 -12.42
CA THR A 17 2.75 4.41 -12.32
C THR A 17 4.14 3.89 -12.69
N HIS A 18 4.38 2.59 -12.56
CA HIS A 18 5.60 1.88 -12.91
C HIS A 18 5.29 0.77 -13.93
N PRO A 19 4.97 1.13 -15.19
CA PRO A 19 4.60 0.14 -16.19
C PRO A 19 5.77 -0.78 -16.50
N GLU A 20 5.60 -2.06 -16.17
CA GLU A 20 6.48 -3.15 -16.58
C GLU A 20 5.85 -3.86 -17.79
N GLU A 21 6.66 -4.18 -18.80
CA GLU A 21 6.14 -4.73 -20.05
C GLU A 21 5.42 -6.06 -19.80
N GLY A 22 4.11 -6.06 -20.06
CA GLY A 22 3.27 -7.25 -19.95
C GLY A 22 2.77 -7.58 -18.54
N VAL A 23 3.08 -6.78 -17.49
CA VAL A 23 2.52 -6.96 -16.13
C VAL A 23 1.30 -6.06 -15.93
N VAL A 24 0.25 -6.58 -15.29
CA VAL A 24 -1.04 -5.86 -15.11
C VAL A 24 -1.53 -5.77 -13.67
N ALA A 25 -1.04 -6.61 -12.77
CA ALA A 25 -1.39 -6.58 -11.35
C ALA A 25 -0.31 -7.30 -10.52
N ALA A 26 -0.21 -6.99 -9.22
CA ALA A 26 0.43 -7.91 -8.30
C ALA A 26 -0.31 -8.04 -6.98
N ILE A 27 -0.11 -9.20 -6.35
CA ILE A 27 -0.76 -9.59 -5.09
C ILE A 27 0.32 -9.93 -4.07
N PRO A 28 0.33 -9.28 -2.89
CA PRO A 28 1.24 -9.63 -1.81
C PRO A 28 0.83 -10.95 -1.14
N THR A 29 1.81 -11.78 -0.79
CA THR A 29 1.62 -13.12 -0.20
C THR A 29 2.09 -13.21 1.25
N ILE A 30 3.13 -12.48 1.67
CA ILE A 30 3.50 -12.31 3.10
C ILE A 30 4.47 -11.15 3.35
N ALA A 31 4.56 -10.71 4.61
CA ALA A 31 5.76 -10.13 5.21
C ALA A 31 6.79 -11.22 5.57
N VAL A 32 7.92 -11.28 4.86
CA VAL A 32 9.05 -12.21 5.09
C VAL A 32 9.81 -11.79 6.37
N PRO A 33 10.51 -12.69 7.09
CA PRO A 33 11.24 -12.32 8.30
C PRO A 33 12.16 -11.14 8.05
N GLN A 34 12.20 -10.25 9.04
CA GLN A 34 12.95 -9.00 9.06
C GLN A 34 14.30 -9.13 8.34
N ASP A 35 14.62 -8.15 7.50
CA ASP A 35 16.03 -7.77 7.40
C ASP A 35 16.48 -7.42 8.82
N GLU A 36 17.28 -8.27 9.45
CA GLU A 36 17.69 -8.14 10.86
C GLU A 36 18.38 -6.78 11.13
N ILE A 37 18.90 -6.14 10.08
CA ILE A 37 19.58 -4.85 10.17
C ILE A 37 18.58 -3.70 10.13
N LEU A 38 17.52 -3.80 9.33
CA LEU A 38 16.58 -2.69 9.10
C LEU A 38 15.22 -2.86 9.82
N SER A 39 14.89 -4.06 10.31
CA SER A 39 13.56 -4.37 10.88
C SER A 39 12.38 -4.03 9.94
N ILE A 40 12.61 -4.02 8.61
CA ILE A 40 11.62 -3.69 7.59
C ILE A 40 10.94 -4.98 7.10
N ASP A 41 9.63 -4.92 6.85
CA ASP A 41 8.91 -6.06 6.25
C ASP A 41 9.15 -6.03 4.74
N ILE A 42 9.53 -7.17 4.17
CA ILE A 42 9.57 -7.38 2.71
C ILE A 42 8.30 -8.13 2.34
N PHE A 43 7.56 -7.61 1.36
CA PHE A 43 6.40 -8.27 0.78
C PHE A 43 6.80 -9.11 -0.41
N ASP A 44 6.60 -10.42 -0.32
CA ASP A 44 6.64 -11.30 -1.49
C ASP A 44 5.39 -11.04 -2.32
N ILE A 45 5.56 -10.71 -3.60
CA ILE A 45 4.47 -10.40 -4.52
C ILE A 45 4.45 -11.38 -5.70
N ILE A 46 3.24 -11.73 -6.14
CA ILE A 46 3.01 -12.43 -7.40
C ILE A 46 2.59 -11.38 -8.43
N LYS A 47 3.42 -11.12 -9.43
CA LYS A 47 3.15 -10.22 -10.56
C LYS A 47 2.46 -11.01 -11.68
N PHE A 48 1.24 -10.63 -12.02
CA PHE A 48 0.44 -11.27 -13.05
C PHE A 48 0.67 -10.62 -14.41
N LYS A 49 0.93 -11.45 -15.42
CA LYS A 49 1.08 -11.00 -16.80
C LYS A 49 -0.28 -10.79 -17.48
N SER A 50 -0.33 -9.93 -18.50
CA SER A 50 -1.56 -9.59 -19.24
C SER A 50 -2.22 -10.80 -19.92
N ASN A 51 -1.44 -11.83 -20.24
CA ASN A 51 -1.94 -13.09 -20.76
C ASN A 51 -2.60 -13.97 -19.68
N CYS A 52 -2.38 -13.70 -18.39
CA CYS A 52 -2.86 -14.50 -17.26
C CYS A 52 -4.20 -14.02 -16.69
N VAL A 53 -4.44 -12.70 -16.69
CA VAL A 53 -5.55 -12.11 -15.93
C VAL A 53 -6.34 -11.07 -16.69
N GLU A 54 -7.57 -10.83 -16.22
CA GLU A 54 -8.45 -9.76 -16.66
C GLU A 54 -9.00 -9.00 -15.44
N ILE A 55 -8.96 -7.66 -15.47
CA ILE A 55 -9.57 -6.82 -14.43
C ILE A 55 -10.98 -6.47 -14.89
N VAL A 56 -11.99 -6.82 -14.08
CA VAL A 56 -13.40 -6.56 -14.39
C VAL A 56 -14.13 -5.94 -13.21
N THR A 57 -15.14 -5.12 -13.51
CA THR A 57 -16.10 -4.65 -12.51
C THR A 57 -17.34 -5.55 -12.55
N CYS A 58 -17.75 -6.12 -11.41
CA CYS A 58 -18.98 -6.91 -11.28
C CYS A 58 -19.94 -6.26 -10.27
N ASP A 59 -21.00 -5.62 -10.76
CA ASP A 59 -22.01 -4.97 -9.91
C ASP A 59 -22.78 -5.93 -8.99
N ARG A 60 -22.78 -7.23 -9.32
CA ARG A 60 -23.39 -8.29 -8.50
C ARG A 60 -22.48 -8.76 -7.36
N PHE A 61 -21.21 -8.37 -7.37
CA PHE A 61 -20.24 -8.70 -6.34
C PHE A 61 -20.14 -7.52 -5.37
N ASN A 62 -20.63 -7.71 -4.14
CA ASN A 62 -20.47 -6.72 -3.07
C ASN A 62 -19.96 -7.41 -1.79
N PRO A 63 -18.64 -7.41 -1.55
CA PRO A 63 -18.03 -8.06 -0.40
C PRO A 63 -18.05 -7.20 0.87
N THR A 64 -18.66 -6.00 0.86
CA THR A 64 -18.63 -5.06 2.01
C THR A 64 -19.14 -5.66 3.33
N HIS A 65 -19.97 -6.70 3.26
CA HIS A 65 -20.52 -7.38 4.42
C HIS A 65 -19.76 -8.66 4.81
N LEU A 66 -18.75 -9.06 4.05
CA LEU A 66 -17.98 -10.29 4.25
C LEU A 66 -16.64 -9.98 4.92
N SER A 67 -16.16 -10.88 5.79
CA SER A 67 -14.75 -10.85 6.18
C SER A 67 -13.86 -11.17 4.97
N LEU A 68 -12.59 -10.79 5.01
CA LEU A 68 -11.68 -11.02 3.87
C LEU A 68 -11.55 -12.51 3.47
N PRO A 69 -11.41 -13.48 4.39
CA PRO A 69 -11.44 -14.90 4.03
C PRO A 69 -12.77 -15.32 3.39
N GLU A 70 -13.90 -14.78 3.86
CA GLU A 70 -15.22 -15.05 3.30
C GLU A 70 -15.38 -14.41 1.92
N ALA A 71 -14.84 -13.20 1.70
CA ALA A 71 -14.85 -12.52 0.42
C ALA A 71 -14.01 -13.27 -0.62
N LEU A 72 -12.82 -13.77 -0.25
CA LEU A 72 -12.00 -14.63 -1.10
C LEU A 72 -12.76 -15.91 -1.46
N LYS A 73 -13.22 -16.65 -0.46
CA LYS A 73 -14.03 -17.86 -0.67
C LYS A 73 -15.23 -17.60 -1.58
N TYR A 74 -16.01 -16.56 -1.28
CA TYR A 74 -17.18 -16.17 -2.07
C TYR A 74 -16.80 -15.88 -3.52
N THR A 75 -15.72 -15.14 -3.76
CA THR A 75 -15.22 -14.82 -5.11
C THR A 75 -14.82 -16.09 -5.87
N HIS A 76 -14.09 -17.00 -5.24
CA HIS A 76 -13.64 -18.25 -5.86
C HIS A 76 -14.81 -19.19 -6.18
N GLU A 77 -15.82 -19.26 -5.31
CA GLU A 77 -16.98 -20.15 -5.46
C GLU A 77 -18.05 -19.57 -6.40
N HIS A 78 -18.22 -18.24 -6.44
CA HIS A 78 -19.33 -17.57 -7.13
C HIS A 78 -18.91 -16.79 -8.37
N LEU A 79 -17.65 -16.93 -8.82
CA LEU A 79 -17.13 -16.31 -10.05
C LEU A 79 -18.04 -16.51 -11.26
N HIS A 80 -18.66 -17.69 -11.37
CA HIS A 80 -19.51 -18.08 -12.48
C HIS A 80 -20.88 -17.38 -12.50
N SER A 81 -21.29 -16.70 -11.43
CA SER A 81 -22.55 -15.96 -11.37
C SER A 81 -22.46 -14.54 -11.96
N CYS A 82 -21.25 -14.01 -12.12
CA CYS A 82 -20.98 -12.66 -12.66
C CYS A 82 -20.91 -12.62 -14.21
N THR A 83 -20.72 -13.75 -14.90
CA THR A 83 -20.62 -13.82 -16.38
C THR A 83 -21.00 -15.21 -16.92
N PRO A 84 -21.63 -15.34 -18.11
CA PRO A 84 -21.74 -16.62 -18.80
C PRO A 84 -20.33 -17.14 -19.19
N GLN A 85 -20.18 -18.46 -19.24
CA GLN A 85 -18.96 -19.27 -19.08
C GLN A 85 -17.80 -19.11 -20.11
N GLU A 86 -16.68 -19.76 -19.73
CA GLU A 86 -15.49 -20.24 -20.47
C GLU A 86 -14.20 -19.39 -20.37
N GLY A 87 -13.17 -19.97 -19.74
CA GLY A 87 -11.79 -19.47 -19.78
C GLY A 87 -11.18 -18.93 -18.49
N PHE A 88 -11.88 -18.91 -17.35
CA PHE A 88 -11.32 -18.46 -16.06
C PHE A 88 -11.41 -19.54 -14.98
N ALA A 89 -10.30 -19.77 -14.26
CA ALA A 89 -10.25 -20.72 -13.15
C ALA A 89 -10.76 -20.10 -11.85
N THR A 90 -10.51 -18.81 -11.64
CA THR A 90 -10.72 -18.17 -10.34
C THR A 90 -10.65 -16.65 -10.43
N ALA A 91 -10.99 -15.95 -9.35
CA ALA A 91 -10.80 -14.51 -9.25
C ALA A 91 -10.48 -14.06 -7.83
N ILE A 92 -9.93 -12.85 -7.71
CA ILE A 92 -9.60 -12.21 -6.44
C ILE A 92 -10.25 -10.83 -6.39
N PRO A 93 -10.90 -10.45 -5.28
CA PRO A 93 -11.41 -9.09 -5.11
C PRO A 93 -10.27 -8.08 -5.07
N ILE A 94 -10.44 -7.00 -5.81
CA ILE A 94 -9.57 -5.82 -5.77
C ILE A 94 -10.23 -4.83 -4.82
N PHE A 95 -9.63 -4.66 -3.65
CA PHE A 95 -10.04 -3.63 -2.70
C PHE A 95 -9.28 -2.34 -3.04
N ASP A 96 -9.96 -1.37 -3.65
CA ASP A 96 -9.42 -0.02 -3.85
C ASP A 96 -9.58 0.80 -2.55
N ILE A 97 -8.64 1.72 -2.30
CA ILE A 97 -8.72 2.75 -1.26
C ILE A 97 -10.04 3.55 -1.36
N ASN A 98 -10.58 3.70 -2.57
CA ASN A 98 -11.76 4.52 -2.86
C ASN A 98 -13.09 3.73 -2.98
N GLU A 99 -13.23 2.61 -2.26
CA GLU A 99 -14.52 1.97 -1.93
C GLU A 99 -15.30 1.26 -3.07
N SER A 100 -14.78 1.17 -4.30
CA SER A 100 -15.36 0.27 -5.31
C SER A 100 -14.98 -1.18 -5.01
N ASN A 101 -15.72 -1.79 -4.09
CA ASN A 101 -15.56 -3.19 -3.68
C ASN A 101 -16.00 -4.21 -4.75
N ASN A 102 -16.36 -3.73 -5.94
CA ASN A 102 -16.98 -4.53 -7.00
C ASN A 102 -15.97 -4.99 -8.07
N THR A 103 -14.70 -4.66 -7.92
CA THR A 103 -13.66 -4.96 -8.92
C THR A 103 -13.01 -6.32 -8.61
N LEU A 104 -12.79 -7.14 -9.63
CA LEU A 104 -12.21 -8.47 -9.53
C LEU A 104 -11.03 -8.62 -10.50
N LEU A 105 -9.96 -9.27 -10.05
CA LEU A 105 -8.90 -9.80 -10.90
C LEU A 105 -9.25 -11.26 -11.24
N LYS A 106 -9.72 -11.51 -12.46
CA LYS A 106 -10.02 -12.86 -12.95
C LYS A 106 -8.76 -13.50 -13.51
N ILE A 107 -8.53 -14.77 -13.18
CA ILE A 107 -7.35 -15.53 -13.61
C ILE A 107 -7.78 -16.63 -14.57
N LYS A 108 -7.13 -16.68 -15.72
CA LYS A 108 -7.49 -17.58 -16.81
C LYS A 108 -7.23 -19.05 -16.47
N SER A 109 -8.09 -19.94 -16.98
CA SER A 109 -8.03 -21.37 -16.67
C SER A 109 -6.73 -22.01 -17.14
N GLU A 110 -6.23 -21.61 -18.32
CA GLU A 110 -4.98 -22.13 -18.86
C GLU A 110 -3.76 -21.77 -17.99
N ALA A 111 -3.83 -20.67 -17.25
CA ALA A 111 -2.75 -20.16 -16.41
C ALA A 111 -2.59 -20.92 -15.09
N VAL A 112 -3.56 -21.77 -14.73
CA VAL A 112 -3.66 -22.34 -13.37
C VAL A 112 -3.74 -23.86 -13.40
N GLU A 113 -3.17 -24.48 -12.37
CA GLU A 113 -3.45 -25.85 -11.95
C GLU A 113 -4.16 -25.82 -10.59
N LEU A 114 -5.31 -26.52 -10.50
CA LEU A 114 -6.12 -26.58 -9.29
C LEU A 114 -5.75 -27.81 -8.46
N ILE A 115 -5.49 -27.62 -7.17
CA ILE A 115 -5.22 -28.70 -6.22
C ILE A 115 -5.92 -28.44 -4.89
N GLU A 116 -6.28 -29.50 -4.18
CA GLU A 116 -6.71 -29.43 -2.78
C GLU A 116 -5.58 -29.91 -1.88
N LEU A 117 -5.23 -29.10 -0.89
CA LEU A 117 -4.16 -29.41 0.07
C LEU A 117 -4.68 -29.32 1.49
N SER A 118 -4.39 -30.33 2.30
CA SER A 118 -4.58 -30.23 3.75
C SER A 118 -3.63 -29.20 4.36
N GLY A 119 -3.96 -28.74 5.58
CA GLY A 119 -3.06 -27.84 6.33
C GLY A 119 -1.63 -28.37 6.46
N PRO A 120 -1.40 -29.63 6.86
CA PRO A 120 -0.07 -30.21 6.91
C PRO A 120 0.68 -30.24 5.56
N GLU A 121 -0.02 -30.42 4.44
CA GLU A 121 0.60 -30.43 3.10
C GLU A 121 1.06 -29.04 2.65
N LEU A 122 0.38 -27.98 3.09
CA LEU A 122 0.79 -26.60 2.89
C LEU A 122 2.02 -26.21 3.74
N GLY A 123 2.32 -26.99 4.79
CA GLY A 123 3.42 -26.74 5.72
C GLY A 123 3.02 -25.99 6.98
N GLU A 124 4.00 -25.51 7.74
CA GLU A 124 3.75 -24.78 8.99
C GLU A 124 3.32 -23.33 8.71
N PHE A 125 2.14 -22.97 9.21
CA PHE A 125 1.64 -21.60 9.26
C PHE A 125 0.77 -21.42 10.51
N ASP A 126 0.76 -20.23 11.11
CA ASP A 126 -0.08 -19.98 12.29
C ASP A 126 -1.56 -19.87 11.87
N ASN A 127 -2.28 -20.98 12.03
CA ASN A 127 -3.71 -21.08 11.73
C ASN A 127 -4.61 -20.44 12.80
N ARG A 128 -4.06 -20.04 13.96
CA ARG A 128 -4.82 -19.39 15.04
C ARG A 128 -5.07 -17.93 14.73
N ILE A 129 -4.23 -17.35 13.88
CA ILE A 129 -4.42 -16.02 13.34
C ILE A 129 -5.29 -16.21 12.11
N GLY A 130 -6.56 -15.79 12.15
CA GLY A 130 -7.48 -15.75 11.00
C GLY A 130 -7.04 -14.75 9.90
N ASN A 131 -5.74 -14.68 9.62
CA ASN A 131 -5.11 -13.79 8.67
C ASN A 131 -4.85 -14.58 7.38
N PRO A 132 -5.61 -14.31 6.30
CA PRO A 132 -5.52 -15.05 5.04
C PRO A 132 -4.12 -14.99 4.41
N LEU A 133 -3.29 -14.00 4.76
CA LEU A 133 -1.91 -13.95 4.25
C LEU A 133 -1.03 -15.09 4.71
N TYR A 134 -1.18 -15.61 5.93
CA TYR A 134 -0.33 -16.73 6.35
C TYR A 134 -0.59 -17.98 5.52
N VAL A 135 -1.86 -18.22 5.18
CA VAL A 135 -2.26 -19.33 4.31
C VAL A 135 -1.85 -19.07 2.86
N MET A 136 -2.05 -17.84 2.37
CA MET A 136 -1.62 -17.41 1.03
C MET A 136 -0.11 -17.59 0.84
N ASN A 137 0.68 -17.25 1.86
CA ASN A 137 2.12 -17.47 1.86
C ASN A 137 2.50 -18.94 1.81
N ALA A 138 1.87 -19.76 2.65
CA ALA A 138 2.15 -21.19 2.68
C ALA A 138 1.86 -21.81 1.30
N ALA A 139 0.74 -21.42 0.68
CA ALA A 139 0.42 -21.80 -0.70
C ALA A 139 1.47 -21.31 -1.70
N ASN A 140 1.91 -20.06 -1.60
CA ASN A 140 2.94 -19.50 -2.49
C ASN A 140 4.28 -20.24 -2.36
N LYS A 141 4.75 -20.49 -1.13
CA LYS A 141 5.97 -21.28 -0.87
C LYS A 141 5.86 -22.70 -1.41
N TYR A 142 4.70 -23.34 -1.21
CA TYR A 142 4.42 -24.65 -1.79
C TYR A 142 4.55 -24.61 -3.32
N ALA A 143 3.93 -23.64 -3.99
CA ALA A 143 3.96 -23.48 -5.44
C ALA A 143 5.38 -23.28 -5.98
N ILE A 144 6.15 -22.37 -5.37
CA ILE A 144 7.55 -22.11 -5.74
C ILE A 144 8.39 -23.38 -5.60
N SER A 145 8.22 -24.14 -4.51
CA SER A 145 8.94 -25.42 -4.30
C SER A 145 8.63 -26.47 -5.37
N ARG A 146 7.49 -26.32 -6.07
CA ARG A 146 7.01 -27.19 -7.14
C ARG A 146 7.23 -26.61 -8.54
N LYS A 147 8.00 -25.52 -8.67
CA LYS A 147 8.30 -24.83 -9.95
C LYS A 147 7.06 -24.23 -10.63
N PHE A 148 6.19 -23.64 -9.83
CA PHE A 148 5.15 -22.73 -10.29
C PHE A 148 5.58 -21.29 -9.99
N ALA A 149 5.03 -20.32 -10.72
CA ALA A 149 5.34 -18.90 -10.55
C ALA A 149 4.78 -18.33 -9.24
N GLY A 150 3.74 -18.96 -8.68
CA GLY A 150 3.15 -18.61 -7.40
C GLY A 150 1.84 -19.34 -7.17
N ALA A 151 1.14 -19.02 -6.08
CA ALA A 151 -0.19 -19.54 -5.86
C ALA A 151 -1.11 -18.57 -5.14
N ILE A 152 -2.41 -18.79 -5.38
CA ILE A 152 -3.47 -18.18 -4.61
C ILE A 152 -4.38 -19.24 -3.99
N THR A 153 -5.08 -18.92 -2.90
CA THR A 153 -5.89 -19.88 -2.16
C THR A 153 -7.17 -19.26 -1.62
N THR A 154 -8.20 -20.10 -1.43
CA THR A 154 -9.48 -19.69 -0.82
C THR A 154 -9.35 -19.19 0.61
N CYS A 155 -8.21 -19.44 1.28
CA CYS A 155 -7.93 -19.09 2.68
C CYS A 155 -8.88 -19.73 3.71
N VAL A 156 -9.91 -20.42 3.26
CA VAL A 156 -10.92 -21.12 4.06
C VAL A 156 -10.95 -22.57 3.61
N ARG A 157 -11.08 -23.47 4.58
CA ARG A 157 -11.16 -24.91 4.31
C ARG A 157 -12.52 -25.28 3.70
N ASN A 158 -12.49 -26.22 2.77
CA ASN A 158 -13.67 -26.85 2.19
C ASN A 158 -14.27 -27.89 3.15
N SER A 159 -15.34 -28.56 2.73
CA SER A 159 -16.00 -29.62 3.51
C SER A 159 -15.09 -30.81 3.85
N ASN A 160 -14.03 -31.02 3.07
CA ASN A 160 -13.04 -32.08 3.28
C ASN A 160 -11.88 -31.62 4.19
N ASN A 161 -12.01 -30.46 4.83
CA ASN A 161 -10.99 -29.86 5.69
C ASN A 161 -9.69 -29.48 4.95
N ASN A 162 -9.75 -29.30 3.63
CA ASN A 162 -8.63 -28.92 2.75
C ASN A 162 -8.77 -27.47 2.27
N PHE A 163 -7.66 -26.86 1.89
CA PHE A 163 -7.63 -25.59 1.17
C PHE A 163 -7.65 -25.85 -0.33
N THR A 164 -8.45 -25.07 -1.06
CA THR A 164 -8.36 -25.02 -2.51
C THR A 164 -7.22 -24.07 -2.87
N VAL A 165 -6.28 -24.56 -3.67
CA VAL A 165 -5.07 -23.84 -4.08
C VAL A 165 -5.00 -23.80 -5.60
N PHE A 166 -4.82 -22.61 -6.12
CA PHE A 166 -4.68 -22.31 -7.54
C PHE A 166 -3.19 -22.01 -7.79
N LEU A 167 -2.48 -23.00 -8.33
CA LEU A 167 -1.05 -22.90 -8.67
C LEU A 167 -0.91 -22.20 -10.02
N ILE A 168 -0.19 -21.09 -10.07
CA ILE A 168 -0.03 -20.28 -11.29
C ILE A 168 1.18 -20.80 -12.06
N LYS A 169 0.96 -21.23 -13.30
CA LYS A 169 2.00 -21.82 -14.16
C LYS A 169 3.07 -20.80 -14.52
N ASP A 170 4.28 -21.29 -14.73
CA ASP A 170 5.39 -20.51 -15.27
C ASP A 170 5.00 -19.86 -16.61
N GLY A 171 5.43 -18.61 -16.81
CA GLY A 171 5.11 -17.83 -18.01
C GLY A 171 3.83 -16.99 -17.94
N TYR A 172 3.00 -17.20 -16.91
CA TYR A 172 1.78 -16.41 -16.66
C TYR A 172 1.92 -15.42 -15.50
N ALA A 173 2.86 -15.67 -14.60
CA ALA A 173 3.23 -14.77 -13.53
C ALA A 173 4.73 -14.82 -13.28
N GLU A 174 5.19 -13.91 -12.45
CA GLU A 174 6.54 -13.90 -11.90
C GLU A 174 6.50 -13.51 -10.43
N HIS A 175 7.54 -13.92 -9.71
CA HIS A 175 7.70 -13.62 -8.30
C HIS A 175 8.68 -12.47 -8.12
N ASP A 176 8.35 -11.54 -7.24
CA ASP A 176 9.22 -10.42 -6.87
C ASP A 176 9.04 -10.07 -5.38
N SER A 177 9.87 -9.20 -4.86
CA SER A 177 9.84 -8.78 -3.45
C SER A 177 9.95 -7.26 -3.36
N LEU A 178 9.02 -6.63 -2.65
CA LEU A 178 9.00 -5.17 -2.45
C LEU A 178 9.07 -4.83 -0.97
N TYR A 179 9.81 -3.79 -0.58
CA TYR A 179 9.80 -3.33 0.80
C TYR A 179 8.43 -2.75 1.13
N GLY A 180 7.92 -3.05 2.32
CA GLY A 180 6.59 -2.61 2.74
C GLY A 180 6.39 -1.11 2.65
N TYR A 181 7.37 -0.32 3.06
CA TYR A 181 7.23 1.14 3.00
C TYR A 181 7.13 1.68 1.56
N GLN A 182 7.56 0.93 0.53
CA GLN A 182 7.51 1.36 -0.87
C GLN A 182 6.13 1.25 -1.50
N ILE A 183 5.32 0.28 -1.05
CA ILE A 183 4.01 0.00 -1.63
C ILE A 183 2.85 0.52 -0.78
N ASN A 184 3.14 0.94 0.45
CA ASN A 184 2.08 1.20 1.42
C ASN A 184 1.34 2.53 1.21
N HIS A 185 1.87 3.48 0.45
CA HIS A 185 1.10 4.69 0.11
C HIS A 185 0.00 4.43 -0.93
N TYR A 186 0.02 3.28 -1.62
CA TYR A 186 -1.11 2.82 -2.47
C TYR A 186 -2.15 2.01 -1.70
N THR A 187 -1.96 1.77 -0.40
CA THR A 187 -2.84 0.89 0.38
C THR A 187 -3.32 1.53 1.67
N ASN A 188 -2.46 2.29 2.34
CA ASN A 188 -2.74 2.88 3.65
C ASN A 188 -3.10 4.36 3.57
N PHE A 189 -2.82 5.02 2.44
CA PHE A 189 -3.06 6.44 2.29
C PHE A 189 -4.32 6.66 1.49
N SER A 190 -5.24 7.47 2.01
CA SER A 190 -6.39 7.94 1.26
C SER A 190 -6.14 9.35 0.73
N TYR A 191 -6.65 9.64 -0.46
CA TYR A 191 -6.48 10.94 -1.11
C TYR A 191 -7.85 11.50 -1.46
N LYS A 192 -8.35 12.44 -0.67
CA LYS A 192 -9.64 13.11 -0.88
C LYS A 192 -9.48 14.28 -1.86
N PHE A 193 -8.94 13.98 -3.03
CA PHE A 193 -8.61 14.95 -4.07
C PHE A 193 -9.15 14.48 -5.43
N PRO A 194 -9.45 15.41 -6.35
CA PRO A 194 -9.67 15.08 -7.76
C PRO A 194 -8.51 14.25 -8.34
N GLU A 195 -8.78 13.39 -9.32
CA GLU A 195 -7.81 12.39 -9.83
C GLU A 195 -6.48 12.99 -10.30
N ASN A 196 -6.48 14.19 -10.91
CA ASN A 196 -5.26 14.87 -11.31
C ASN A 196 -4.39 15.31 -10.12
N GLU A 197 -5.00 15.76 -9.02
CA GLU A 197 -4.32 16.17 -7.81
C GLU A 197 -3.87 14.96 -6.98
N LYS A 198 -4.73 13.93 -6.89
CA LYS A 198 -4.38 12.62 -6.33
C LYS A 198 -3.14 12.03 -6.99
N LYS A 199 -3.07 12.04 -8.33
CA LYS A 199 -1.89 11.55 -9.06
C LYS A 199 -0.60 12.26 -8.62
N ARG A 200 -0.64 13.59 -8.49
CA ARG A 200 0.53 14.38 -8.06
C ARG A 200 0.95 14.09 -6.62
N LEU A 201 0.00 13.80 -5.73
CA LEU A 201 0.29 13.37 -4.35
C LEU A 201 0.93 11.98 -4.30
N ILE A 202 0.45 11.04 -5.13
CA ILE A 202 1.06 9.72 -5.29
C ILE A 202 2.50 9.85 -5.79
N GLU A 203 2.73 10.61 -6.87
CA GLU A 203 4.07 10.89 -7.42
C GLU A 203 5.00 11.53 -6.37
N ALA A 204 4.46 12.39 -5.49
CA ALA A 204 5.23 13.01 -4.42
C ALA A 204 5.65 11.98 -3.35
N HIS A 205 4.78 11.06 -2.95
CA HIS A 205 5.15 9.97 -2.04
C HIS A 205 6.13 8.98 -2.68
N GLU A 206 5.99 8.66 -3.97
CA GLU A 206 6.98 7.87 -4.72
C GLU A 206 8.36 8.53 -4.70
N LEU A 207 8.41 9.85 -4.92
CA LEU A 207 9.65 10.61 -4.81
C LEU A 207 10.24 10.54 -3.39
N ILE A 208 9.43 10.73 -2.35
CA ILE A 208 9.88 10.58 -0.96
C ILE A 208 10.49 9.20 -0.74
N ILE A 209 9.77 8.14 -1.09
CA ILE A 209 10.20 6.75 -0.93
C ILE A 209 11.53 6.48 -1.66
N SER A 210 11.70 7.03 -2.87
CA SER A 210 12.95 6.89 -3.64
C SER A 210 14.16 7.58 -2.99
N LYS A 211 13.92 8.62 -2.18
CA LYS A 211 14.96 9.45 -1.57
C LYS A 211 15.29 9.04 -0.15
N ILE A 212 14.31 8.62 0.65
CA ILE A 212 14.51 8.34 2.09
C ILE A 212 15.51 7.21 2.34
N GLY A 213 15.70 6.26 1.43
CA GLY A 213 16.69 5.19 1.60
C GLY A 213 18.14 5.67 1.63
N ASN A 214 18.44 6.83 1.03
CA ASN A 214 19.79 7.38 0.89
C ASN A 214 19.94 8.77 1.53
N CYS A 215 19.00 9.17 2.38
CA CYS A 215 19.02 10.49 2.98
C CYS A 215 20.03 10.58 4.14
N ASN A 216 21.00 11.48 4.02
CA ASN A 216 21.99 11.76 5.07
C ASN A 216 21.62 12.94 5.97
N ALA A 217 20.46 13.59 5.73
CA ALA A 217 20.01 14.73 6.54
C ALA A 217 19.32 14.30 7.86
N LEU A 218 18.91 13.04 7.96
CA LEU A 218 18.27 12.45 9.13
C LEU A 218 19.20 11.41 9.77
N GLU A 219 19.15 11.31 11.10
CA GLU A 219 19.77 10.18 11.80
C GLU A 219 19.10 8.87 11.38
N LEU A 220 19.88 7.77 11.38
CA LEU A 220 19.39 6.45 10.98
C LEU A 220 18.13 6.02 11.77
N SER A 221 18.09 6.29 13.07
CA SER A 221 16.93 5.98 13.92
C SER A 221 15.65 6.71 13.48
N THR A 222 15.77 7.99 13.10
CA THR A 222 14.67 8.80 12.58
C THR A 222 14.22 8.33 11.21
N LEU A 223 15.16 7.98 10.34
CA LEU A 223 14.89 7.45 9.01
C LEU A 223 14.13 6.11 9.07
N LEU A 224 14.58 5.18 9.93
CA LEU A 224 13.88 3.93 10.20
C LEU A 224 12.48 4.18 10.79
N GLY A 225 12.34 5.16 11.69
CA GLY A 225 11.05 5.58 12.24
C GLY A 225 10.08 6.10 11.16
N LEU A 226 10.56 6.88 10.19
CA LEU A 226 9.77 7.36 9.07
C LEU A 226 9.35 6.20 8.15
N GLN A 227 10.27 5.30 7.78
CA GLN A 227 9.96 4.11 6.98
C GLN A 227 8.92 3.22 7.67
N GLN A 228 9.04 3.04 8.99
CA GLN A 228 8.07 2.29 9.78
C GLN A 228 6.69 2.97 9.80
N ASN A 229 6.62 4.30 9.77
CA ASN A 229 5.34 5.01 9.66
C ASN A 229 4.71 4.86 8.29
N TYR A 230 5.47 5.02 7.19
CA TYR A 230 4.98 4.70 5.85
C TYR A 230 4.43 3.27 5.76
N LYS A 231 5.08 2.34 6.47
CA LYS A 231 4.65 0.94 6.55
C LYS A 231 3.36 0.74 7.36
N LEU A 232 3.21 1.41 8.51
CA LEU A 232 2.18 1.08 9.50
C LEU A 232 1.01 2.07 9.60
N LYS A 233 1.21 3.36 9.36
CA LYS A 233 0.15 4.37 9.54
C LYS A 233 -0.86 4.31 8.40
N LEU A 234 -2.13 4.44 8.75
CA LEU A 234 -3.16 4.91 7.83
C LEU A 234 -3.13 6.43 7.83
N VAL A 235 -3.08 7.07 6.66
CA VAL A 235 -2.98 8.54 6.57
C VAL A 235 -3.99 9.07 5.55
N ASN A 236 -4.86 9.95 6.00
CA ASN A 236 -5.83 10.61 5.13
C ASN A 236 -5.27 11.95 4.64
N HIS A 237 -5.19 12.11 3.33
CA HIS A 237 -4.80 13.35 2.68
C HIS A 237 -6.06 14.11 2.26
N SER A 238 -6.19 15.34 2.73
CA SER A 238 -7.34 16.21 2.43
C SER A 238 -6.88 17.59 1.96
N PRO A 239 -7.67 18.29 1.14
CA PRO A 239 -7.43 19.70 0.83
C PRO A 239 -7.60 20.56 2.09
N PHE A 240 -7.15 21.80 2.04
CA PHE A 240 -7.50 22.79 3.05
C PHE A 240 -9.00 23.11 2.93
N ASP A 241 -9.78 22.61 3.89
CA ASP A 241 -11.23 22.75 3.94
C ASP A 241 -11.72 23.05 5.37
N SER A 242 -13.02 22.91 5.62
CA SER A 242 -13.61 23.14 6.95
C SER A 242 -13.20 22.14 8.03
N SER A 243 -12.53 21.04 7.66
CA SER A 243 -11.97 20.06 8.60
C SER A 243 -10.55 20.39 9.08
N LEU A 244 -9.96 21.46 8.55
CA LEU A 244 -8.61 21.89 8.88
C LEU A 244 -8.49 22.21 10.39
N PRO A 245 -7.48 21.66 11.08
CA PRO A 245 -7.31 21.89 12.51
C PRO A 245 -7.03 23.36 12.88
N SER A 246 -7.45 23.77 14.09
CA SER A 246 -7.24 25.13 14.60
C SER A 246 -5.75 25.43 14.78
N GLY A 247 -5.22 26.40 14.03
CA GLY A 247 -3.79 26.74 14.03
C GLY A 247 -3.12 26.56 12.66
N CYS A 248 -3.80 25.90 11.72
CA CYS A 248 -3.33 25.69 10.35
C CYS A 248 -3.89 26.72 9.34
N THR A 249 -4.45 27.83 9.82
CA THR A 249 -5.20 28.81 9.01
C THR A 249 -4.37 30.03 8.56
N GLY A 250 -3.06 30.04 8.83
CA GLY A 250 -2.17 31.13 8.43
C GLY A 250 -2.03 31.23 6.91
N PRO A 251 -1.91 32.44 6.33
CA PRO A 251 -1.84 32.63 4.89
C PRO A 251 -0.60 31.99 4.23
N ASP A 252 0.45 31.71 5.01
CA ASP A 252 1.68 31.10 4.54
C ASP A 252 1.75 29.59 4.82
N VAL A 253 0.76 29.01 5.50
CA VAL A 253 0.71 27.58 5.80
C VAL A 253 0.36 26.84 4.52
N VAL A 254 1.20 25.90 4.11
CA VAL A 254 1.01 25.10 2.88
C VAL A 254 0.68 23.63 3.18
N GLY A 255 1.04 23.15 4.37
CA GLY A 255 0.74 21.82 4.89
C GLY A 255 0.42 21.87 6.38
N CYS A 256 -0.33 20.88 6.85
CA CYS A 256 -0.66 20.73 8.25
C CYS A 256 -0.91 19.26 8.60
N ALA A 257 -0.42 18.83 9.75
CA ALA A 257 -0.69 17.53 10.32
C ALA A 257 -0.77 17.59 11.85
N ILE A 258 -1.55 16.68 12.42
CA ILE A 258 -1.62 16.51 13.87
C ILE A 258 -0.47 15.60 14.32
N ARG A 259 0.18 15.98 15.42
CA ARG A 259 1.28 15.18 15.99
C ARG A 259 0.78 13.79 16.36
N ASN A 260 1.47 12.75 15.93
CA ASN A 260 1.02 11.35 16.09
C ASN A 260 -0.36 11.06 15.47
N GLY A 261 -0.88 11.96 14.63
CA GLY A 261 -2.18 11.81 13.98
C GLY A 261 -2.16 10.82 12.82
N SER A 262 -3.23 10.87 12.03
CA SER A 262 -3.47 10.00 10.85
C SER A 262 -4.05 10.80 9.68
N ALA A 263 -3.80 12.10 9.65
CA ALA A 263 -4.31 13.00 8.64
C ALA A 263 -3.29 14.09 8.30
N ILE A 264 -3.21 14.41 7.02
CA ILE A 264 -2.42 15.49 6.46
C ILE A 264 -3.37 16.34 5.61
N TRP A 265 -3.39 17.63 5.89
CA TRP A 265 -4.02 18.62 5.04
C TRP A 265 -2.95 19.29 4.20
N ILE A 266 -3.22 19.53 2.92
CA ILE A 266 -2.28 20.20 2.02
C ILE A 266 -3.02 21.13 1.06
N ASP A 267 -2.50 22.34 0.89
CA ASP A 267 -3.05 23.33 -0.03
C ASP A 267 -2.34 23.24 -1.40
N LEU A 268 -2.83 22.37 -2.28
CA LEU A 268 -2.28 22.20 -3.63
C LEU A 268 -2.54 23.39 -4.56
N ALA A 269 -3.42 24.33 -4.19
CA ALA A 269 -3.70 25.52 -4.99
C ALA A 269 -2.63 26.62 -4.80
N LYS A 270 -1.80 26.52 -3.75
CA LYS A 270 -0.70 27.46 -3.52
C LYS A 270 0.31 27.41 -4.67
N PRO A 271 0.81 28.57 -5.17
CA PRO A 271 1.86 28.60 -6.19
C PRO A 271 3.12 27.83 -5.81
N TYR A 272 3.38 27.68 -4.51
CA TYR A 272 4.47 26.87 -3.98
C TYR A 272 4.40 25.41 -4.46
N HIS A 273 3.20 24.82 -4.49
CA HIS A 273 2.97 23.44 -4.93
C HIS A 273 2.79 23.35 -6.45
N ASN A 274 3.59 24.07 -7.23
CA ASN A 274 3.57 23.98 -8.69
C ASN A 274 4.30 22.74 -9.23
N SER A 275 5.06 22.02 -8.41
CA SER A 275 5.84 20.84 -8.79
C SER A 275 5.71 19.71 -7.78
N VAL A 276 5.90 18.47 -8.23
CA VAL A 276 5.91 17.26 -7.39
C VAL A 276 6.98 17.34 -6.31
N HIS A 277 8.14 17.94 -6.60
CA HIS A 277 9.21 18.16 -5.62
C HIS A 277 8.74 18.99 -4.42
N LYS A 278 8.06 20.11 -4.68
CA LYS A 278 7.57 20.98 -3.59
C LYS A 278 6.44 20.35 -2.80
N ILE A 279 5.60 19.54 -3.46
CA ILE A 279 4.60 18.72 -2.76
C ILE A 279 5.30 17.69 -1.88
N ALA A 280 6.33 17.00 -2.37
CA ALA A 280 7.08 16.00 -1.62
C ALA A 280 7.81 16.58 -0.39
N GLU A 281 8.40 17.78 -0.51
CA GLU A 281 8.99 18.49 0.63
C GLU A 281 7.94 18.75 1.72
N THR A 282 6.77 19.26 1.36
CA THR A 282 5.67 19.48 2.31
C THR A 282 5.17 18.15 2.91
N LEU A 283 4.95 17.12 2.09
CA LEU A 283 4.42 15.84 2.58
C LEU A 283 5.40 15.11 3.49
N ILE A 284 6.71 15.11 3.21
CA ILE A 284 7.67 14.46 4.11
C ILE A 284 7.75 15.20 5.45
N HIS A 285 7.66 16.53 5.44
CA HIS A 285 7.57 17.35 6.64
C HIS A 285 6.35 16.96 7.49
N GLU A 286 5.16 16.95 6.89
CA GLU A 286 3.92 16.60 7.59
C GLU A 286 3.93 15.14 8.07
N MET A 287 4.58 14.23 7.33
CA MET A 287 4.80 12.85 7.77
C MET A 287 5.71 12.75 9.00
N MET A 288 6.63 13.69 9.22
CA MET A 288 7.40 13.76 10.47
C MET A 288 6.50 14.12 11.65
N HIS A 289 5.52 15.00 11.46
CA HIS A 289 4.50 15.28 12.48
C HIS A 289 3.62 14.06 12.78
N VAL A 290 3.18 13.34 11.74
CA VAL A 290 2.47 12.06 11.87
C VAL A 290 3.29 11.02 12.65
N THR A 291 4.62 11.04 12.49
CA THR A 291 5.59 10.19 13.20
C THR A 291 5.81 10.62 14.66
N GLY A 292 5.33 11.80 15.05
CA GLY A 292 5.42 12.31 16.42
C GLY A 292 6.57 13.29 16.64
N TYR A 293 7.25 13.73 15.59
CA TYR A 293 8.19 14.84 15.66
C TYR A 293 7.48 16.19 15.54
N ASP A 294 8.14 17.24 15.98
CA ASP A 294 7.58 18.58 16.04
C ASP A 294 8.71 19.60 15.86
N HIS A 295 8.34 20.85 15.63
CA HIS A 295 9.30 21.95 15.54
C HIS A 295 8.79 23.18 16.33
N PRO A 296 9.71 24.03 16.81
CA PRO A 296 9.38 25.36 17.32
C PRO A 296 8.66 26.22 16.27
N ASN A 297 8.21 27.43 16.64
CA ASN A 297 7.80 28.38 15.61
C ASN A 297 8.97 28.75 14.69
N LYS A 298 8.71 29.14 13.44
CA LYS A 298 9.75 29.48 12.45
C LYS A 298 10.80 30.49 12.94
N ASN A 299 10.40 31.44 13.78
CA ASN A 299 11.29 32.49 14.28
C ASN A 299 11.99 32.11 15.61
N GLU A 300 11.75 30.90 16.12
CA GLU A 300 12.32 30.41 17.36
C GLU A 300 13.60 29.58 17.11
N PRO A 301 14.59 29.63 18.01
CA PRO A 301 15.79 28.81 17.91
C PRO A 301 15.47 27.32 17.79
N GLY A 302 16.19 26.62 16.91
CA GLY A 302 16.04 25.18 16.70
C GLY A 302 15.02 24.80 15.62
N TYR A 303 14.31 25.75 15.01
CA TYR A 303 13.43 25.48 13.87
C TYR A 303 14.19 24.84 12.68
N ASP A 304 15.26 25.47 12.20
CA ASP A 304 16.00 25.04 11.01
C ASP A 304 16.75 23.69 11.17
N THR A 305 16.88 23.23 12.42
CA THR A 305 17.50 21.96 12.80
C THR A 305 16.48 20.94 13.32
N SER A 306 15.19 21.29 13.29
CA SER A 306 14.13 20.38 13.71
C SER A 306 13.96 19.24 12.71
N ILE A 307 13.51 18.09 13.21
CA ILE A 307 13.38 16.87 12.39
C ILE A 307 12.48 17.06 11.15
N PRO A 308 11.31 17.74 11.22
CA PRO A 308 10.52 17.99 10.02
C PRO A 308 11.27 18.81 8.96
N ILE A 309 12.00 19.86 9.36
CA ILE A 309 12.80 20.69 8.44
C ILE A 309 13.99 19.93 7.87
N LEU A 310 14.63 19.06 8.67
CA LEU A 310 15.69 18.19 8.16
C LEU A 310 15.17 17.16 7.16
N ALA A 311 13.93 16.68 7.32
CA ALA A 311 13.32 15.74 6.39
C ALA A 311 13.07 16.37 5.01
N GLU A 312 12.70 17.65 4.93
CA GLU A 312 12.59 18.37 3.64
C GLU A 312 13.89 18.30 2.82
N LYS A 313 15.05 18.34 3.50
CA LYS A 313 16.37 18.24 2.86
C LYS A 313 16.65 16.87 2.25
N CYS A 314 15.89 15.83 2.63
CA CYS A 314 15.96 14.54 1.93
C CYS A 314 15.42 14.62 0.49
N ILE A 315 14.57 15.60 0.19
CA ILE A 315 13.95 15.78 -1.12
C ILE A 315 14.75 16.77 -1.98
N THR A 316 15.34 17.79 -1.35
CA THR A 316 16.07 18.84 -2.08
C THR A 316 17.49 18.39 -2.45
N ASP A 317 17.77 18.12 -3.72
CA ASP A 317 19.12 17.76 -4.21
C ASP A 317 20.13 18.94 -4.23
N SER A 318 19.79 20.13 -3.70
CA SER A 318 20.74 21.27 -3.65
C SER A 318 20.55 22.19 -2.45
N LEU A 319 21.67 22.69 -1.92
CA LEU A 319 21.82 23.62 -0.79
C LEU A 319 21.28 25.05 -1.04
N ALA A 320 20.18 25.22 -1.78
CA ALA A 320 19.49 26.50 -1.95
C ALA A 320 18.09 26.44 -1.28
N GLY A 321 18.09 26.57 0.04
CA GLY A 321 16.89 26.48 0.87
C GLY A 321 15.87 27.57 0.56
N THR A 322 14.70 27.18 0.06
CA THR A 322 13.47 27.95 0.25
C THR A 322 12.83 27.45 1.54
N THR A 323 12.98 28.19 2.64
CA THR A 323 12.46 27.75 3.95
C THR A 323 10.93 27.75 3.96
N ILE A 324 10.32 26.57 4.12
CA ILE A 324 8.87 26.36 4.17
C ILE A 324 8.25 27.05 5.41
N ARG A 325 6.95 27.34 5.37
CA ARG A 325 6.14 27.68 6.55
C ARG A 325 5.06 26.61 6.70
N CYS A 326 5.27 25.70 7.64
CA CYS A 326 4.24 24.78 8.11
C CYS A 326 3.75 25.23 9.48
N SER A 327 2.48 24.96 9.79
CA SER A 327 1.93 25.18 11.13
C SER A 327 2.53 24.18 12.10
N ASN A 328 2.82 24.59 13.33
CA ASN A 328 3.22 23.64 14.37
C ASN A 328 2.16 22.54 14.49
N SER A 329 2.63 21.32 14.75
CA SER A 329 1.72 20.22 14.99
C SER A 329 0.87 20.49 16.24
N ILE A 330 -0.43 20.21 16.14
CA ILE A 330 -1.34 20.40 17.27
C ILE A 330 -1.12 19.29 18.28
N ARG A 331 -0.78 19.67 19.51
CA ARG A 331 -0.70 18.76 20.66
C ARG A 331 -2.09 18.70 21.29
N HIS A 332 -2.67 17.50 21.36
CA HIS A 332 -3.89 17.25 22.14
C HIS A 332 -3.54 16.87 23.58
#